data_AF-A0A7X7D4Z1-F1
#
_entry.id   AF-A0A7X7D4Z1-F1
#
_cell.length_a   1.000
_cell.length_b   1.000
_cell.length_c   1.000
_cell.angle_alpha   90.00
_cell.angle_beta   90.00
_cell.angle_gamma   90.00
#
_symmetry.space_group_name_H-M   'P 1'
#
loop_
_entity.id
_entity.type
_entity.pdbx_description
1 polymer ?
#
loop_
_entity_poly.entity_id
_entity_poly.type
_entity_poly.pdbx_seq_one_letter_code
_entity_poly.pdbx_strand_id
1 'polypeptide(L)'
;MSEPTPASELGYAAALDELEQILDRLEHAEPDVDRIAVDVARAAELVARCRERIEAARVQVGSVVEGLTGTDDAQSPDDGRD
;
A
#
# COMPACT_ATOMS: atom_id res chain seq x y z
N MET A 1 -21.24 19.84 3.47
CA MET A 1 -20.15 19.27 2.65
C MET A 1 -20.06 17.80 3.01
N SER A 2 -20.01 16.90 2.04
CA SER A 2 -19.89 15.47 2.31
C SER A 2 -18.57 15.21 3.04
N GLU A 3 -18.59 14.36 4.06
CA GLU A 3 -17.38 13.90 4.72
C GLU A 3 -16.53 13.10 3.73
N PRO A 4 -15.18 13.25 3.76
CA PRO A 4 -14.32 12.47 2.92
C PRO A 4 -14.44 10.98 3.27
N THR A 5 -14.41 10.11 2.26
CA THR A 5 -14.43 8.66 2.45
C THR A 5 -13.33 8.23 3.43
N PRO A 6 -13.58 7.33 4.38
CA PRO A 6 -12.56 6.84 5.29
C PRO A 6 -11.36 6.26 4.54
N ALA A 7 -10.13 6.60 4.94
CA ALA A 7 -8.92 6.11 4.26
C ALA A 7 -8.84 4.57 4.23
N SER A 8 -9.37 3.90 5.25
CA SER A 8 -9.48 2.43 5.34
C SER A 8 -10.29 1.80 4.20
N GLU A 9 -11.24 2.54 3.63
CA GLU A 9 -12.11 2.07 2.54
C GLU A 9 -11.51 2.34 1.16
N LEU A 10 -10.44 3.14 1.08
CA LEU A 10 -9.82 3.48 -0.20
C LEU A 10 -8.95 2.35 -0.75
N GLY A 11 -8.96 2.24 -2.08
CA GLY A 11 -7.96 1.51 -2.86
C GLY A 11 -6.64 2.27 -2.91
N TYR A 12 -5.56 1.59 -3.34
CA TYR A 12 -4.23 2.22 -3.44
C TYR A 12 -4.24 3.41 -4.39
N ALA A 13 -4.78 3.25 -5.60
CA ALA A 13 -4.86 4.32 -6.60
C ALA A 13 -5.66 5.53 -6.09
N ALA A 14 -6.85 5.30 -5.53
CA ALA A 14 -7.68 6.38 -4.99
C ALA A 14 -6.99 7.13 -3.82
N ALA A 15 -6.29 6.41 -2.94
CA ALA A 15 -5.54 7.03 -1.86
C ALA A 15 -4.35 7.86 -2.38
N LEU A 16 -3.70 7.40 -3.45
CA LEU A 16 -2.61 8.13 -4.11
C LEU A 16 -3.12 9.39 -4.82
N ASP A 17 -4.22 9.29 -5.57
CA ASP A 17 -4.84 10.44 -6.24
C ASP A 17 -5.24 11.54 -5.23
N GLU A 18 -5.74 11.14 -4.05
CA GLU A 18 -6.08 12.08 -2.99
C GLU A 18 -4.84 12.73 -2.36
N LEU A 19 -3.74 11.98 -2.21
CA LEU A 19 -2.46 12.52 -1.75
C LEU A 19 -1.91 13.57 -2.71
N GLU A 20 -2.00 13.34 -4.02
CA GLU A 20 -1.58 14.32 -5.04
C GLU A 20 -2.41 15.60 -4.95
N GLN A 21 -3.72 15.48 -4.74
CA GLN A 21 -4.58 16.65 -4.52
C GLN A 21 -4.26 17.40 -3.23
N ILE A 22 -3.86 16.70 -2.17
CA ILE A 22 -3.42 17.34 -0.93
C ILE A 22 -2.12 18.11 -1.18
N LEU A 23 -1.15 17.49 -1.85
CA LEU A 23 0.13 18.13 -2.19
C LEU A 23 -0.09 19.40 -3.02
N ASP A 24 -0.93 19.33 -4.05
CA ASP A 24 -1.26 20.49 -4.88
C ASP A 24 -1.87 21.64 -4.05
N ARG A 25 -2.76 21.32 -3.09
CA ARG A 25 -3.31 22.32 -2.16
C ARG A 25 -2.25 22.93 -1.24
N LEU A 26 -1.33 22.12 -0.73
CA LEU A 26 -0.26 22.60 0.16
C LEU A 26 0.75 23.49 -0.57
N GLU A 27 0.96 23.25 -1.87
CA GLU A 27 1.90 24.02 -2.69
C GLU A 27 1.32 25.33 -3.23
N HIS A 28 0.00 25.37 -3.51
CA HIS A 28 -0.63 26.48 -4.24
C HIS A 28 -1.61 27.33 -3.43
N ALA A 29 -2.00 26.92 -2.21
CA ALA A 29 -2.91 27.72 -1.39
C ALA A 29 -2.17 28.81 -0.59
N GLU A 30 -2.86 29.93 -0.34
CA GLU A 30 -2.45 30.87 0.70
C GLU A 30 -2.31 30.11 2.04
N PRO A 31 -1.18 30.27 2.75
CA PRO A 31 -0.88 29.45 3.91
C PRO A 31 -1.80 29.79 5.08
N ASP A 32 -2.85 28.99 5.24
CA ASP A 32 -3.65 28.91 6.45
C ASP A 32 -3.15 27.70 7.27
N VAL A 33 -2.61 27.98 8.46
CA VAL A 33 -1.99 26.97 9.35
C VAL A 33 -3.00 25.91 9.79
N ASP A 34 -4.25 26.30 10.03
CA ASP A 34 -5.30 25.36 10.45
C ASP A 34 -5.64 24.41 9.30
N ARG A 35 -5.70 24.93 8.07
CA ARG A 35 -5.91 24.12 6.87
C ARG A 35 -4.73 23.18 6.61
N ILE A 36 -3.49 23.65 6.76
CA ILE A 36 -2.29 22.80 6.62
C ILE A 36 -2.34 21.63 7.61
N ALA A 37 -2.71 21.89 8.87
CA ALA A 37 -2.81 20.83 9.87
C ALA A 37 -3.84 19.76 9.48
N VAL A 38 -5.00 20.16 8.95
CA VAL A 38 -6.04 19.24 8.46
C VAL A 38 -5.56 18.44 7.24
N ASP A 39 -4.97 19.11 6.25
CA ASP A 39 -4.46 18.47 5.03
C ASP A 39 -3.34 17.46 5.35
N VAL A 40 -2.42 17.80 6.26
CA VAL A 40 -1.35 16.90 6.71
C VAL A 40 -1.89 15.72 7.52
N ALA A 41 -2.86 15.95 8.41
CA ALA A 41 -3.49 14.86 9.17
C ALA A 41 -4.14 13.85 8.23
N ARG A 42 -4.87 14.33 7.22
CA ARG A 42 -5.47 13.48 6.19
C ARG A 42 -4.41 12.74 5.37
N ALA A 43 -3.34 13.41 4.96
CA ALA A 43 -2.25 12.77 4.23
C ALA A 43 -1.61 11.63 5.04
N ALA A 44 -1.45 11.79 6.36
CA ALA A 44 -0.91 10.74 7.23
C ALA A 44 -1.78 9.47 7.22
N GLU A 45 -3.10 9.61 7.25
CA GLU A 45 -4.04 8.47 7.15
C GLU A 45 -3.91 7.75 5.81
N LEU A 46 -3.84 8.50 4.71
CA LEU A 46 -3.71 7.95 3.36
C LEU A 46 -2.37 7.23 3.15
N VAL A 47 -1.28 7.77 3.70
CA VAL A 47 0.04 7.12 3.66
C VAL A 47 0.03 5.82 4.47
N ALA A 48 -0.57 5.80 5.65
CA ALA A 48 -0.71 4.58 6.44
C ALA A 48 -1.47 3.51 5.65
N ARG A 49 -2.59 3.89 5.03
CA ARG A 49 -3.37 3.00 4.16
C ARG A 49 -2.54 2.46 3.00
N CYS A 50 -1.78 3.32 2.30
CA CYS A 50 -0.94 2.91 1.18
C CYS A 50 0.09 1.86 1.60
N ARG A 51 0.72 2.06 2.76
CA ARG A 51 1.69 1.12 3.33
C ARG A 51 1.06 -0.23 3.65
N GLU A 52 -0.09 -0.25 4.31
CA GLU A 52 -0.83 -1.49 4.59
C GLU A 52 -1.12 -2.28 3.31
N ARG A 53 -1.56 -1.59 2.25
CA ARG A 53 -1.84 -2.22 0.96
C ARG A 53 -0.60 -2.78 0.29
N ILE A 54 0.52 -2.07 0.37
CA ILE A 54 1.81 -2.53 -0.15
C ILE A 54 2.26 -3.79 0.58
N GLU A 55 2.20 -3.80 1.92
CA GLU A 55 2.60 -4.96 2.71
C GLU A 55 1.71 -6.19 2.43
N ALA A 56 0.39 -5.99 2.36
CA ALA A 56 -0.54 -7.06 1.98
C ALA A 56 -0.21 -7.64 0.58
N ALA A 57 0.11 -6.78 -0.38
CA ALA A 57 0.50 -7.21 -1.72
C ALA A 57 1.83 -7.98 -1.70
N ARG A 58 2.83 -7.53 -0.92
CA ARG A 58 4.11 -8.22 -0.77
C ARG A 58 3.92 -9.64 -0.23
N VAL A 59 3.11 -9.81 0.81
CA VAL A 59 2.80 -11.12 1.39
C VAL A 59 2.14 -12.03 0.35
N GLN A 60 1.11 -11.54 -0.34
CA GLN A 60 0.41 -12.31 -1.35
C GLN A 60 1.34 -12.76 -2.49
N VAL A 61 2.20 -11.87 -2.98
CA VAL A 61 3.19 -12.20 -4.02
C VAL A 61 4.19 -13.24 -3.51
N GLY A 62 4.67 -13.09 -2.26
CA GLY A 62 5.56 -14.07 -1.64
C GLY A 62 4.97 -15.48 -1.64
N SER A 63 3.72 -15.63 -1.19
CA SER A 63 3.03 -16.93 -1.19
C SER A 63 2.86 -17.53 -2.59
N VAL A 64 2.62 -16.69 -3.61
CA VAL A 64 2.54 -17.16 -5.01
C VAL A 64 3.89 -17.67 -5.50
N VAL A 65 4.97 -16.93 -5.21
CA VAL A 65 6.35 -17.33 -5.59
C VAL A 65 6.75 -18.62 -4.90
N GLU A 66 6.49 -18.78 -3.60
CA GLU A 66 6.76 -20.01 -2.85
C GLU A 66 6.04 -21.23 -3.46
N GLY A 67 4.78 -21.06 -3.84
CA GLY A 67 4.00 -22.11 -4.53
C GLY A 67 4.58 -22.49 -5.90
N LEU A 68 5.22 -21.54 -6.60
CA LEU A 68 5.88 -21.80 -7.89
C LEU A 68 7.22 -22.53 -7.71
N THR A 69 7.99 -22.21 -6.65
CA THR A 69 9.31 -22.81 -6.42
C THR A 69 9.25 -24.14 -5.68
N GLY A 70 8.20 -24.41 -4.90
CA GLY A 70 8.08 -25.59 -4.03
C GLY A 70 7.77 -26.93 -4.71
N THR A 71 7.78 -27.01 -6.05
CA THR A 71 7.34 -28.21 -6.79
C THR A 71 8.47 -28.91 -7.58
N ASP A 72 9.71 -28.41 -7.55
CA ASP A 72 10.82 -28.96 -8.37
C ASP A 72 11.91 -29.72 -7.60
N ASP A 73 11.97 -29.63 -6.25
CA ASP A 73 13.05 -30.25 -5.44
C ASP A 73 12.73 -31.68 -4.93
N ALA A 74 11.58 -32.24 -5.27
CA ALA A 74 11.12 -33.54 -4.76
C ALA A 74 11.24 -34.68 -5.79
N GLN A 75 12.41 -34.86 -6.44
CA GLN A 75 12.76 -36.14 -7.08
C GLN A 75 14.25 -36.24 -7.44
N SER A 76 15.05 -36.71 -6.49
CA SER A 76 16.13 -37.64 -6.79
C SER A 76 16.24 -38.64 -5.64
N PRO A 77 15.55 -39.79 -5.72
CA PRO A 77 15.90 -40.91 -4.87
C PRO A 77 17.28 -41.41 -5.34
N ASP A 78 18.33 -40.97 -4.64
CA ASP A 78 19.65 -41.58 -4.75
C ASP A 78 19.58 -42.97 -4.09
N ASP A 79 19.11 -43.95 -4.87
CA ASP A 79 19.17 -45.37 -4.57
C ASP A 79 20.63 -45.84 -4.74
N GLY A 80 21.52 -45.36 -3.87
CA GLY A 80 22.91 -45.76 -3.79
C GLY A 80 23.05 -47.10 -3.06
N ARG A 81 22.62 -48.19 -3.71
CA ARG A 81 22.81 -49.57 -3.25
C ARG A 81 23.85 -50.26 -4.15
N ASP A 82 25.10 -50.25 -3.73
CA ASP A 82 26.13 -51.25 -4.11
C ASP A 82 27.18 -51.37 -2.99
#